data_AF-A0A0F8ZRI9-F1
#
_entry.id   AF-A0A0F8ZRI9-F1
#
_cell.length_a   1.000
_cell.length_b   1.000
_cell.length_c   1.000
_cell.angle_alpha   90.00
_cell.angle_beta   90.00
_cell.angle_gamma   90.00
#
_symmetry.space_group_name_H-M   'P 1'
#
loop_
_entity.id
_entity.type
_entity.pdbx_description
1 polymer ?
#
loop_
_entity_poly.entity_id
_entity_poly.type
_entity_poly.pdbx_seq_one_letter_code
_entity_poly.pdbx_strand_id
1 'polypeptide(L)' 'DSSKPDGQPRRMLDVSRAEKEFEFKAKIPFQEGLRKTIDWYAKNFKPRKGKIP' A
#
# COMPACT_ATOMS: atom_id res chain seq x y z
N ASP A 1 25.08 -9.42 -5.06
CA ASP A 1 25.17 -9.25 -3.60
C ASP A 1 23.97 -9.94 -2.98
N SER A 2 24.16 -11.14 -2.44
CA SER A 2 23.11 -11.98 -1.82
C SER A 2 22.75 -11.54 -0.39
N SER A 3 23.33 -10.43 0.09
CA SER A 3 23.10 -9.91 1.45
C SER A 3 21.72 -9.27 1.64
N LYS A 4 20.95 -9.05 0.57
CA LYS A 4 19.61 -8.48 0.61
C LYS A 4 18.63 -9.47 -0.02
N PRO A 5 18.08 -10.43 0.74
CA PRO A 5 17.07 -11.30 0.21
C PRO A 5 15.84 -10.46 -0.11
N ASP A 6 15.55 -10.31 -1.41
CA ASP A 6 14.29 -9.79 -1.88
C ASP A 6 13.21 -10.69 -1.25
N GLY A 7 12.37 -10.12 -0.38
CA GLY A 7 11.42 -10.89 0.42
C GLY A 7 10.48 -11.78 -0.42
N GLN A 8 9.62 -12.55 0.26
CA GLN A 8 8.68 -13.45 -0.44
C GLN A 8 8.03 -12.78 -1.66
N PRO A 9 8.17 -13.36 -2.87
CA PRO A 9 7.80 -12.71 -4.13
C PRO A 9 6.31 -12.41 -4.26
N ARG A 10 5.46 -13.04 -3.43
CA ARG A 10 4.05 -12.70 -3.26
C ARG A 10 3.66 -12.84 -1.80
N ARG A 11 2.99 -11.81 -1.27
CA ARG A 11 2.34 -11.84 0.05
C ARG A 11 0.83 -11.76 -0.15
N MET A 12 0.11 -12.71 0.42
CA MET A 12 -1.34 -12.72 0.50
C MET A 12 -1.73 -12.98 1.95
N LEU A 13 -2.67 -12.20 2.47
CA LEU A 13 -3.23 -12.42 3.79
C LEU A 13 -4.50 -13.26 3.64
N ASP A 14 -4.61 -14.33 4.42
CA ASP A 14 -5.90 -14.95 4.67
C ASP A 14 -6.70 -14.05 5.63
N VAL A 15 -7.85 -13.57 5.17
CA VAL A 15 -8.74 -12.67 5.91
C VAL A 15 -9.99 -13.36 6.44
N SER A 16 -10.11 -14.68 6.27
CA SER A 16 -11.28 -15.47 6.67
C SER A 16 -11.63 -15.31 8.16
N ARG A 17 -10.63 -15.28 9.04
CA ARG A 17 -10.84 -15.04 10.48
C ARG A 17 -11.39 -13.65 10.75
N ALA A 18 -10.91 -12.63 10.06
CA ALA A 18 -11.43 -11.26 10.22
C ALA A 18 -12.86 -11.13 9.68
N GLU A 19 -13.15 -11.80 8.56
CA GLU A 19 -14.51 -11.88 8.02
C GLU A 19 -15.47 -12.59 8.98
N LYS A 20 -15.07 -13.72 9.58
CA LYS A 20 -15.93 -14.47 10.51
C LYS A 20 -16.20 -13.73 11.82
N GLU A 21 -15.16 -13.16 12.42
CA GLU A 21 -15.25 -12.59 13.77
C GLU A 21 -15.74 -11.13 13.76
N PHE A 22 -15.56 -10.41 12.65
CA PHE A 22 -15.84 -8.97 12.58
C PHE A 22 -16.65 -8.56 11.33
N GLU A 23 -17.09 -9.52 10.51
CA GLU A 23 -17.71 -9.24 9.19
C GLU A 23 -16.85 -8.34 8.31
N PHE A 24 -15.53 -8.37 8.54
CA PHE A 24 -14.61 -7.47 7.87
C PHE A 24 -14.48 -7.83 6.39
N LYS A 25 -14.77 -6.85 5.52
CA LYS A 25 -14.52 -6.90 4.08
C LYS A 25 -13.92 -5.58 3.61
N ALA A 26 -12.88 -5.66 2.80
CA ALA A 26 -12.33 -4.48 2.13
C ALA A 26 -13.40 -3.93 1.17
N LYS A 27 -13.87 -2.71 1.44
CA LYS A 27 -14.93 -2.06 0.64
C LYS A 27 -14.39 -1.30 -0.57
N ILE A 28 -13.09 -1.00 -0.57
CA ILE A 28 -12.45 -0.17 -1.59
C ILE A 28 -11.63 -1.05 -2.53
N PRO A 29 -11.94 -1.08 -3.84
CA PRO A 29 -11.12 -1.77 -4.82
C PRO A 29 -9.68 -1.22 -4.85
N PHE A 30 -8.72 -2.08 -5.17
CA PHE A 30 -7.30 -1.73 -5.16
C PHE A 30 -6.98 -0.49 -6.01
N GLN A 31 -7.48 -0.43 -7.25
CA GLN A 31 -7.25 0.69 -8.16
C GLN A 31 -7.78 2.02 -7.61
N GLU A 32 -8.96 1.98 -6.97
CA GLU A 32 -9.56 3.17 -6.38
C GLU A 32 -8.75 3.67 -5.18
N GLY A 33 -8.37 2.76 -4.29
CA GLY A 33 -7.53 3.06 -3.13
C GLY A 33 -6.16 3.63 -3.55
N LEU A 34 -5.55 3.03 -4.58
CA LEU A 34 -4.26 3.49 -5.11
C LEU A 34 -4.35 4.91 -5.67
N ARG A 35 -5.38 5.21 -6.48
CA ARG A 35 -5.62 6.56 -7.01
C ARG A 35 -5.80 7.59 -5.89
N LYS A 36 -6.67 7.30 -4.93
CA LYS A 36 -6.91 8.17 -3.76
C LYS A 36 -5.62 8.46 -2.98
N THR A 37 -4.77 7.45 -2.84
CA THR A 37 -3.49 7.55 -2.15
C THR A 37 -2.50 8.44 -2.92
N ILE A 38 -2.38 8.27 -4.23
CA ILE A 38 -1.54 9.10 -5.09
C ILE A 38 -2.01 10.56 -5.07
N ASP A 39 -3.32 10.80 -5.19
CA ASP A 39 -3.90 12.14 -5.17
C ASP A 39 -3.62 12.84 -3.83
N TRP A 40 -3.80 12.12 -2.71
CA TRP A 40 -3.45 12.63 -1.39
C TRP A 40 -1.95 12.94 -1.30
N TYR A 41 -1.09 12.03 -1.74
CA TYR A 41 0.36 12.21 -1.71
C TYR A 41 0.77 13.43 -2.52
N ALA A 42 0.32 13.56 -3.76
CA ALA A 42 0.65 14.69 -4.63
C ALA A 42 0.21 16.04 -4.04
N LYS A 43 -0.96 16.09 -3.39
CA LYS A 43 -1.46 17.31 -2.73
C LYS A 43 -0.64 17.71 -1.50
N ASN A 44 -0.13 16.73 -0.75
CA ASN A 44 0.56 16.97 0.52
C ASN A 44 2.09 16.97 0.37
N PHE A 45 2.60 16.46 -0.75
CA PHE A 45 4.01 16.46 -1.06
C PHE A 45 4.48 17.89 -1.30
N LYS A 46 5.09 18.47 -0.27
CA LYS A 46 5.90 19.68 -0.43
C LYS A 46 7.30 19.24 -0.82
N PRO A 47 7.71 19.37 -2.10
CA PRO A 47 9.10 19.12 -2.44
C PRO A 47 9.97 20.03 -1.56
N ARG A 48 10.95 19.44 -0.87
CA ARG A 48 12.00 20.24 -0.23
C ARG A 48 12.66 21.06 -1.35
N LYS A 49 12.69 22.39 -1.20
CA LYS A 49 13.47 23.23 -2.11
C LYS A 49 14.92 22.75 -2.06
N GLY A 50 15.43 22.30 -3.21
CA GLY A 50 16.82 21.90 -3.38
C GLY A 50 17.06 20.40 -3.24
N LYS A 51 17.03 19.71 -4.38
CA LYS A 51 17.87 18.58 -4.83
C LYS A 51 17.02 17.65 -5.70
N ILE A 52 17.00 17.96 -6.98
CA ILE A 52 16.92 16.96 -8.04
C ILE A 52 18.38 16.49 -8.21
N PRO A 53 18.71 15.20 -8.04
CA PRO A 53 19.92 14.65 -8.65
C PRO A 53 19.75 14.60 -10.17
#